data_AF-A0A960HHW1-F1
#
_entry.id   AF-A0A960HHW1-F1
#
_cell.length_a   1.000
_cell.length_b   1.000
_cell.length_c   1.000
_cell.angle_alpha   90.00
_cell.angle_beta   90.00
_cell.angle_gamma   90.00
#
_symmetry.space_group_name_H-M   'P 1'
#
loop_
_entity.id
_entity.type
_entity.pdbx_description
1 polymer ?
#
loop_
_entity_poly.entity_id
_entity_poly.type
_entity_poly.pdbx_seq_one_letter_code
_entity_poly.pdbx_strand_id
1 'polypeptide(L)'
;LHTSDWHLGHQLHGVARDGEHAAFLAWLVEQAVAEQVDAVVITGDIFDGSNPPATAQAAYYGFLAEIGARLPGVEVIVLGGNHDSPARLEAPAPLLERLRVRVVGALPRDDHAVAWDRAVVPLHRRVRGKPGPVAAWLLAVPFLRVGDLAGHVDGDGVPVVLDLSPYLRPARWGDAVVVADAVTWHEAGPGLALDFADDPAGRDLLGRALAFRLVAEQLGEQAGDPAAIEPYERIAALLT
;
A
#
# COMPACT_ATOMS: atom_id res chain seq x y z
N LEU A 1 4.17 -22.18 -5.97
CA LEU A 1 2.71 -22.01 -5.87
C LEU A 1 2.42 -20.56 -5.54
N HIS A 2 1.43 -19.94 -6.18
CA HIS A 2 1.04 -18.54 -5.95
C HIS A 2 -0.47 -18.47 -5.67
N THR A 3 -0.85 -17.69 -4.65
CA THR A 3 -2.25 -17.44 -4.23
C THR A 3 -2.35 -16.05 -3.57
N SER A 4 -3.56 -15.56 -3.32
CA SER A 4 -3.85 -14.26 -2.70
C SER A 4 -5.29 -14.25 -2.16
N ASP A 5 -5.68 -13.15 -1.51
CA ASP A 5 -7.08 -12.80 -1.19
C ASP A 5 -7.78 -13.86 -0.34
N TRP A 6 -7.13 -14.29 0.74
CA TRP A 6 -7.68 -15.31 1.63
C TRP A 6 -8.79 -14.79 2.52
N HIS A 7 -8.70 -13.51 2.95
CA HIS A 7 -9.70 -12.88 3.82
C HIS A 7 -10.06 -13.74 5.04
N LEU A 8 -9.07 -14.29 5.73
CA LEU A 8 -9.30 -15.11 6.92
C LEU A 8 -10.05 -14.28 7.98
N GLY A 9 -11.13 -14.85 8.51
CA GLY A 9 -12.03 -14.18 9.46
C GLY A 9 -13.23 -13.49 8.82
N HIS A 10 -13.35 -13.50 7.48
CA HIS A 10 -14.49 -12.93 6.77
C HIS A 10 -15.83 -13.61 7.12
N GLN A 11 -16.88 -12.80 7.16
CA GLN A 11 -18.27 -13.25 7.27
C GLN A 11 -19.06 -12.79 6.07
N LEU A 12 -19.62 -13.72 5.30
CA LEU A 12 -20.51 -13.39 4.20
C LEU A 12 -21.96 -13.37 4.68
N HIS A 13 -22.59 -12.19 4.68
CA HIS A 13 -23.96 -11.99 5.18
C HIS A 13 -24.17 -12.52 6.62
N GLY A 14 -23.17 -12.34 7.48
CA GLY A 14 -23.19 -12.81 8.86
C GLY A 14 -22.92 -14.30 9.03
N VAL A 15 -22.63 -15.03 7.95
CA VAL A 15 -22.22 -16.44 8.00
C VAL A 15 -20.71 -16.52 7.94
N ALA A 16 -20.12 -17.13 8.96
CA ALA A 16 -18.68 -17.32 9.07
C ALA A 16 -18.14 -18.30 8.02
N ARG A 17 -16.96 -18.01 7.48
CA ARG A 17 -16.32 -18.80 6.40
C ARG A 17 -15.22 -19.75 6.90
N ASP A 18 -15.05 -19.90 8.22
CA ASP A 18 -13.95 -20.67 8.83
C ASP A 18 -13.86 -22.12 8.33
N GLY A 19 -15.00 -22.79 8.11
CA GLY A 19 -15.01 -24.17 7.61
C GLY A 19 -14.47 -24.30 6.19
N GLU A 20 -14.78 -23.33 5.34
CA GLU A 20 -14.30 -23.30 3.95
C GLU A 20 -12.82 -22.90 3.88
N HIS A 21 -12.41 -21.92 4.69
CA HIS A 21 -11.00 -21.57 4.83
C HIS A 21 -10.18 -22.75 5.35
N ALA A 22 -10.68 -23.50 6.34
CA ALA A 22 -10.00 -24.69 6.83
C ALA A 22 -9.84 -25.75 5.72
N ALA A 23 -10.88 -25.98 4.92
CA ALA A 23 -10.83 -26.90 3.78
C ALA A 23 -9.83 -26.43 2.71
N PHE A 24 -9.85 -25.13 2.38
CA PHE A 24 -8.92 -24.52 1.43
C PHE A 24 -7.47 -24.62 1.90
N LEU A 25 -7.16 -24.26 3.15
CA LEU A 25 -5.80 -24.30 3.69
C LEU A 25 -5.26 -25.74 3.74
N ALA A 26 -6.10 -26.70 4.13
CA ALA A 26 -5.73 -28.13 4.10
C ALA A 26 -5.46 -28.60 2.66
N TRP A 27 -6.35 -28.27 1.72
CA TRP A 27 -6.17 -28.57 0.30
C TRP A 27 -4.88 -27.94 -0.25
N LEU A 28 -4.57 -26.70 0.14
CA LEU A 28 -3.39 -25.97 -0.31
C LEU A 28 -2.09 -26.66 0.13
N VAL A 29 -2.04 -27.13 1.38
CA VAL A 29 -0.92 -27.93 1.88
C VAL A 29 -0.79 -29.23 1.07
N GLU A 30 -1.89 -29.94 0.85
CA GLU A 30 -1.89 -31.18 0.04
C GLU A 30 -1.34 -30.92 -1.37
N GLN A 31 -1.77 -29.85 -2.04
CA GLN A 31 -1.25 -29.48 -3.37
C GLN A 31 0.24 -29.13 -3.33
N ALA A 32 0.67 -28.33 -2.36
CA ALA A 32 2.07 -27.96 -2.21
C ALA A 32 2.97 -29.21 -2.03
N VAL A 33 2.49 -30.19 -1.27
CA VAL A 33 3.19 -31.46 -1.06
C VAL A 33 3.16 -32.32 -2.32
N ALA A 34 2.01 -32.49 -2.95
CA ALA A 34 1.86 -33.33 -4.15
C ALA A 34 2.77 -32.85 -5.28
N GLU A 35 2.80 -31.53 -5.51
CA GLU A 35 3.63 -30.89 -6.54
C GLU A 35 5.08 -30.67 -6.10
N GLN A 36 5.43 -31.00 -4.85
CA GLN A 36 6.76 -30.80 -4.28
C GLN A 36 7.29 -29.38 -4.49
N VAL A 37 6.46 -28.36 -4.26
CA VAL A 37 6.79 -26.97 -4.61
C VAL A 37 8.01 -26.45 -3.84
N ASP A 38 8.82 -25.63 -4.51
CA ASP A 38 9.97 -24.99 -3.89
C ASP A 38 9.56 -23.84 -2.95
N ALA A 39 8.55 -23.07 -3.37
CA ALA A 39 8.03 -21.93 -2.64
C ALA A 39 6.50 -21.78 -2.75
N VAL A 40 5.90 -21.19 -1.70
CA VAL A 40 4.53 -20.70 -1.68
C VAL A 40 4.56 -19.18 -1.52
N VAL A 41 3.93 -18.46 -2.44
CA VAL A 41 3.84 -17.00 -2.41
C VAL A 41 2.38 -16.61 -2.21
N ILE A 42 2.10 -15.84 -1.15
CA ILE A 42 0.76 -15.36 -0.78
C ILE A 42 0.78 -13.84 -0.92
N THR A 43 0.10 -13.30 -1.93
CA THR A 43 0.28 -11.90 -2.35
C THR A 43 -0.85 -10.98 -1.90
N GLY A 44 -1.05 -10.86 -0.59
CA GLY A 44 -1.98 -9.89 0.00
C GLY A 44 -3.29 -10.46 0.49
N ASP A 45 -3.96 -9.64 1.30
CA ASP A 45 -5.27 -9.85 1.93
C ASP A 45 -5.38 -11.21 2.62
N ILE A 46 -4.44 -11.42 3.55
CA ILE A 46 -4.39 -12.62 4.39
C ILE A 46 -5.59 -12.66 5.32
N PHE A 47 -5.88 -11.51 5.94
CA PHE A 47 -7.00 -11.32 6.85
C PHE A 47 -8.05 -10.40 6.25
N ASP A 48 -9.31 -10.61 6.64
CA ASP A 48 -10.41 -9.76 6.20
C ASP A 48 -10.35 -8.33 6.75
N GLY A 49 -9.60 -8.12 7.82
CA GLY A 49 -9.38 -6.80 8.38
C GLY A 49 -8.14 -6.70 9.24
N SER A 50 -7.74 -5.46 9.51
CA SER A 50 -6.48 -5.12 10.19
C SER A 50 -6.40 -5.56 11.65
N ASN A 51 -7.53 -5.99 12.23
CA ASN A 51 -7.63 -6.58 13.55
C ASN A 51 -8.38 -7.94 13.46
N PRO A 52 -7.70 -8.99 12.96
CA PRO A 52 -8.35 -10.28 12.72
C PRO A 52 -8.74 -10.98 14.03
N PRO A 53 -9.84 -11.76 14.04
CA PRO A 53 -10.21 -12.58 15.18
C PRO A 53 -9.15 -13.64 15.47
N ALA A 54 -9.12 -14.11 16.72
CA ALA A 54 -8.16 -15.13 17.15
C ALA A 54 -8.25 -16.43 16.33
N THR A 55 -9.46 -16.79 15.86
CA THR A 55 -9.66 -17.98 14.99
C THR A 55 -8.94 -17.85 13.65
N ALA A 56 -9.01 -16.68 13.02
CA ALA A 56 -8.31 -16.39 11.77
C ALA A 56 -6.79 -16.42 11.96
N GLN A 57 -6.28 -15.83 13.05
CA GLN A 57 -4.86 -15.89 13.37
C GLN A 57 -4.39 -17.33 13.62
N ALA A 58 -5.18 -18.13 14.35
CA ALA A 58 -4.89 -19.54 14.58
C ALA A 58 -4.86 -20.34 13.28
N ALA A 59 -5.79 -20.08 12.35
CA ALA A 59 -5.79 -20.71 11.03
C ALA A 59 -4.54 -20.35 10.21
N TYR A 60 -4.15 -19.08 10.18
CA TYR A 60 -2.95 -18.61 9.49
C TYR A 60 -1.66 -19.26 10.03
N TYR A 61 -1.42 -19.18 11.34
CA TYR A 61 -0.23 -19.78 11.94
C TYR A 61 -0.25 -21.31 11.88
N GLY A 62 -1.43 -21.92 11.99
CA GLY A 62 -1.63 -23.36 11.81
C GLY A 62 -1.22 -23.81 10.41
N PHE A 63 -1.63 -23.09 9.37
CA PHE A 63 -1.20 -23.34 8.00
C PHE A 63 0.32 -23.25 7.84
N LEU A 64 0.95 -22.18 8.36
CA LEU A 64 2.41 -22.00 8.27
C LEU A 64 3.19 -23.11 8.97
N ALA A 65 2.71 -23.56 10.14
CA ALA A 65 3.31 -24.68 10.85
C ALA A 65 3.14 -26.00 10.08
N GLU A 66 1.94 -26.27 9.57
CA GLU A 66 1.60 -27.49 8.85
C GLU A 66 2.41 -27.62 7.55
N ILE A 67 2.47 -26.56 6.73
CA ILE A 67 3.21 -26.61 5.46
C ILE A 67 4.72 -26.83 5.69
N GLY A 68 5.30 -26.17 6.69
CA GLY A 68 6.71 -26.35 7.04
C GLY A 68 7.02 -27.76 7.55
N ALA A 69 6.09 -28.38 8.29
CA ALA A 69 6.21 -29.74 8.78
C ALA A 69 6.06 -30.78 7.65
N ARG A 70 5.04 -30.60 6.80
CA ARG A 70 4.69 -31.51 5.69
C ARG A 70 5.66 -31.42 4.52
N LEU A 71 6.27 -30.25 4.30
CA LEU A 71 7.15 -29.99 3.17
C LEU A 71 8.47 -29.34 3.63
N PRO A 72 9.40 -30.11 4.22
CA PRO A 72 10.66 -29.57 4.73
C PRO A 72 11.43 -28.76 3.68
N GLY A 73 11.95 -27.62 4.11
CA GLY A 73 12.75 -26.72 3.28
C GLY A 73 11.93 -25.80 2.36
N VAL A 74 10.58 -25.87 2.39
CA VAL A 74 9.72 -24.95 1.62
C VAL A 74 9.95 -23.52 2.07
N GLU A 75 9.95 -22.60 1.11
CA GLU A 75 9.96 -21.17 1.40
C GLU A 75 8.54 -20.63 1.30
N VAL A 76 8.11 -19.86 2.30
CA VAL A 76 6.81 -19.18 2.25
C VAL A 76 7.05 -17.68 2.26
N ILE A 77 6.48 -16.98 1.28
CA ILE A 77 6.55 -15.53 1.18
C ILE A 77 5.14 -14.98 1.34
N VAL A 78 4.96 -14.11 2.32
CA VAL A 78 3.67 -13.48 2.63
C VAL A 78 3.80 -11.99 2.39
N LEU A 79 2.98 -11.44 1.50
CA LEU A 79 2.89 -10.01 1.26
C LEU A 79 1.63 -9.47 1.94
N GLY A 80 1.72 -8.30 2.56
CA GLY A 80 0.56 -7.63 3.14
C GLY A 80 -0.33 -6.98 2.07
N GLY A 81 -1.65 -7.14 2.20
CA GLY A 81 -2.64 -6.45 1.38
C GLY A 81 -3.14 -5.13 1.98
N ASN A 82 -4.22 -4.58 1.42
CA ASN A 82 -4.86 -3.37 1.94
C ASN A 82 -5.74 -3.64 3.17
N HIS A 83 -6.22 -4.87 3.35
CA HIS A 83 -6.96 -5.26 4.55
C HIS A 83 -6.04 -5.55 5.74
N ASP A 84 -4.80 -5.94 5.46
CA ASP A 84 -3.85 -6.37 6.47
C ASP A 84 -3.22 -5.20 7.24
N SER A 85 -2.85 -5.46 8.50
CA SER A 85 -1.98 -4.58 9.27
C SER A 85 -0.50 -4.99 9.07
N PRO A 86 0.36 -4.14 8.47
CA PRO A 86 1.76 -4.46 8.26
C PRO A 86 2.48 -4.82 9.56
N ALA A 87 2.31 -3.98 10.59
CA ALA A 87 2.98 -4.17 11.87
C ALA A 87 2.58 -5.49 12.54
N ARG A 88 1.32 -5.92 12.42
CA ARG A 88 0.89 -7.21 12.98
C ARG A 88 1.41 -8.40 12.19
N LEU A 89 1.43 -8.30 10.85
CA LEU A 89 1.97 -9.34 9.99
C LEU A 89 3.48 -9.53 10.20
N GLU A 90 4.22 -8.43 10.38
CA GLU A 90 5.68 -8.45 10.54
C GLU A 90 6.14 -8.69 11.98
N ALA A 91 5.32 -8.38 13.00
CA ALA A 91 5.66 -8.62 14.41
C ALA A 91 6.22 -10.03 14.72
N PRO A 92 5.68 -11.14 14.18
CA PRO A 92 6.22 -12.48 14.42
C PRO A 92 7.41 -12.85 13.51
N ALA A 93 7.94 -11.95 12.67
CA ALA A 93 9.01 -12.26 11.72
C ALA A 93 10.21 -13.00 12.33
N PRO A 94 10.75 -12.62 13.51
CA PRO A 94 11.89 -13.33 14.11
C PRO A 94 11.62 -14.81 14.42
N LEU A 95 10.36 -15.18 14.63
CA LEU A 95 9.94 -16.57 14.81
C LEU A 95 9.74 -17.26 13.46
N LEU A 96 9.04 -16.59 12.54
CA LEU A 96 8.66 -17.10 11.24
C LEU A 96 9.86 -17.36 10.31
N GLU A 97 10.91 -16.55 10.40
CA GLU A 97 12.14 -16.74 9.62
C GLU A 97 12.82 -18.09 9.92
N ARG A 98 12.69 -18.59 11.15
CA ARG A 98 13.19 -19.93 11.53
C ARG A 98 12.45 -21.06 10.84
N LEU A 99 11.23 -20.80 10.39
CA LEU A 99 10.39 -21.70 9.61
C LEU A 99 10.51 -21.44 8.10
N ARG A 100 11.47 -20.60 7.67
CA ARG A 100 11.63 -20.14 6.28
C ARG A 100 10.42 -19.40 5.73
N VAL A 101 9.67 -18.74 6.61
CA VAL A 101 8.58 -17.85 6.25
C VAL A 101 9.11 -16.42 6.28
N ARG A 102 9.05 -15.72 5.15
CA ARG A 102 9.36 -14.30 5.04
C ARG A 102 8.05 -13.53 4.90
N VAL A 103 7.89 -12.51 5.73
CA VAL A 103 6.74 -11.61 5.66
C VAL A 103 7.23 -10.24 5.23
N VAL A 104 6.55 -9.65 4.25
CA VAL A 104 6.73 -8.26 3.81
C VAL A 104 5.36 -7.59 3.91
N GLY A 105 5.07 -6.99 5.05
CA GLY A 105 3.79 -6.38 5.35
C GLY A 105 3.67 -4.95 4.81
N ALA A 106 4.76 -4.17 4.88
CA ALA A 106 4.89 -2.85 4.29
C ALA A 106 6.11 -2.78 3.37
N LEU A 107 6.14 -1.79 2.47
CA LEU A 107 7.29 -1.59 1.60
C LEU A 107 8.52 -1.31 2.49
N PRO A 108 9.58 -2.14 2.44
CA PRO A 108 10.74 -1.96 3.29
C PRO A 108 11.38 -0.60 3.07
N ARG A 109 11.74 0.09 4.16
CA ARG A 109 12.39 1.39 4.12
C ARG A 109 13.55 1.49 5.10
N ASP A 110 14.57 2.24 4.68
CA ASP A 110 15.69 2.72 5.48
C ASP A 110 15.80 4.25 5.24
N ASP A 111 15.80 5.06 6.30
CA ASP A 111 15.91 6.53 6.22
C ASP A 111 15.09 7.16 5.07
N HIS A 112 13.80 6.81 5.01
CA HIS A 112 12.81 7.26 4.02
C HIS A 112 12.94 6.71 2.59
N ALA A 113 14.08 6.13 2.23
CA ALA A 113 14.29 5.43 0.96
C ALA A 113 13.75 4.00 1.01
N VAL A 114 13.34 3.47 -0.15
CA VAL A 114 12.95 2.06 -0.28
C VAL A 114 14.18 1.18 -0.17
N ALA A 115 14.16 0.26 0.79
CA ALA A 115 15.21 -0.74 1.01
C ALA A 115 15.02 -1.92 0.03
N TRP A 116 15.44 -1.72 -1.22
CA TRP A 116 15.22 -2.69 -2.30
C TRP A 116 15.90 -4.05 -2.05
N ASP A 117 17.01 -4.08 -1.32
CA ASP A 117 17.68 -5.29 -0.88
C ASP A 117 16.81 -6.16 0.02
N ARG A 118 15.91 -5.55 0.80
CA ARG A 118 14.92 -6.25 1.63
C ARG A 118 13.66 -6.65 0.87
N ALA A 119 13.36 -5.96 -0.24
CA ALA A 119 12.22 -6.26 -1.12
C ALA A 119 12.55 -7.33 -2.19
N VAL A 120 13.82 -7.47 -2.57
CA VAL A 120 14.28 -8.45 -3.56
C VAL A 120 14.66 -9.75 -2.86
N VAL A 121 13.77 -10.75 -2.92
CA VAL A 121 13.88 -12.02 -2.20
C VAL A 121 14.34 -13.13 -3.15
N PRO A 122 15.48 -13.81 -2.87
CA PRO A 122 15.86 -14.99 -3.63
C PRO A 122 14.97 -16.18 -3.26
N LEU A 123 14.48 -16.89 -4.29
CA LEU A 123 13.77 -18.15 -4.15
C LEU A 123 14.71 -19.30 -4.51
N HIS A 124 14.77 -20.30 -3.66
CA HIS A 124 15.70 -21.42 -3.75
C HIS A 124 15.00 -22.67 -4.23
N ARG A 125 15.66 -23.44 -5.08
CA ARG A 125 15.21 -24.80 -5.38
C ARG A 125 15.40 -25.67 -4.15
N ARG A 126 14.39 -26.46 -3.76
CA ARG A 126 14.52 -27.47 -2.70
C ARG A 126 15.34 -28.66 -3.18
N VAL A 127 16.32 -29.06 -2.38
CA VAL A 127 17.14 -30.24 -2.59
C VAL A 127 17.11 -31.07 -1.32
N ARG A 128 16.45 -32.25 -1.38
CA ARG A 128 16.34 -33.20 -0.25
C ARG A 128 15.82 -32.53 1.04
N GLY A 129 14.78 -31.70 0.91
CA GLY A 129 14.16 -31.01 2.04
C GLY A 129 15.00 -29.87 2.63
N LYS A 130 16.03 -29.41 1.91
CA LYS A 130 16.87 -28.27 2.28
C LYS A 130 16.90 -27.24 1.14
N PRO A 131 17.26 -25.98 1.45
CA PRO A 131 17.46 -24.97 0.42
C PRO A 131 18.68 -25.33 -0.43
N GLY A 132 18.50 -25.34 -1.73
CA GLY A 132 19.55 -25.50 -2.72
C GLY A 132 19.92 -24.15 -3.35
N PRO A 133 20.37 -24.14 -4.62
CA PRO A 133 20.75 -22.91 -5.29
C PRO A 133 19.53 -21.99 -5.53
N VAL A 134 19.79 -20.69 -5.65
CA VAL A 134 18.80 -19.70 -6.09
C VAL A 134 18.30 -20.10 -7.48
N ALA A 135 16.99 -20.22 -7.62
CA ALA A 135 16.31 -20.59 -8.86
C ALA A 135 15.54 -19.41 -9.47
N ALA A 136 15.09 -18.46 -8.64
CA ALA A 136 14.39 -17.26 -9.08
C ALA A 136 14.60 -16.10 -8.10
N TRP A 137 14.22 -14.90 -8.52
CA TRP A 137 14.16 -13.71 -7.69
C TRP A 137 12.74 -13.18 -7.67
N LEU A 138 12.24 -12.85 -6.49
CA LEU A 138 10.93 -12.26 -6.27
C LEU A 138 11.10 -10.82 -5.83
N LEU A 139 10.48 -9.89 -6.54
CA LEU A 139 10.29 -8.53 -6.04
C LEU A 139 9.02 -8.53 -5.16
N ALA A 140 9.23 -8.63 -3.85
CA ALA A 140 8.19 -8.73 -2.83
C ALA A 140 7.61 -7.34 -2.50
N VAL A 141 6.73 -6.85 -3.37
CA VAL A 141 6.04 -5.57 -3.18
C VAL A 141 4.67 -5.82 -2.54
N PRO A 142 4.45 -5.38 -1.28
CA PRO A 142 3.12 -5.45 -0.66
C PRO A 142 2.20 -4.36 -1.21
N PHE A 143 0.96 -4.32 -0.72
CA PHE A 143 0.05 -3.22 -1.05
C PHE A 143 0.69 -1.86 -0.72
N LEU A 144 0.86 -1.05 -1.76
CA LEU A 144 1.44 0.28 -1.66
C LEU A 144 0.40 1.26 -1.12
N ARG A 145 0.74 1.92 -0.02
CA ARG A 145 -0.05 3.00 0.58
C ARG A 145 0.35 4.33 -0.05
N VAL A 146 -0.49 5.35 0.10
CA VAL A 146 -0.21 6.70 -0.43
C VAL A 146 1.15 7.21 0.05
N GLY A 147 1.49 6.98 1.32
CA GLY A 147 2.79 7.32 1.90
C GLY A 147 3.98 6.61 1.21
N ASP A 148 3.75 5.46 0.57
CA ASP A 148 4.80 4.71 -0.11
C ASP A 148 5.15 5.29 -1.47
N LEU A 149 4.22 5.97 -2.13
CA LEU A 149 4.33 6.39 -3.53
C LEU A 149 4.90 7.78 -3.74
N ALA A 150 4.67 8.71 -2.80
CA ALA A 150 4.90 10.13 -3.06
C ALA A 150 5.94 10.81 -2.15
N GLY A 151 6.86 10.05 -1.53
CA GLY A 151 8.07 10.62 -0.94
C GLY A 151 7.83 11.80 0.01
N HIS A 152 6.78 11.73 0.83
CA HIS A 152 6.20 12.86 1.56
C HIS A 152 7.02 13.38 2.76
N VAL A 153 8.33 13.13 2.78
CA VAL A 153 9.25 13.70 3.75
C VAL A 153 10.48 14.13 2.97
N ASP A 154 10.48 15.39 2.55
CA ASP A 154 11.69 16.11 2.18
C ASP A 154 11.67 17.46 2.91
N GLY A 155 12.83 17.85 3.44
CA GLY A 155 13.03 19.03 4.29
C GLY A 155 13.45 18.70 5.74
N ASP A 156 14.74 18.52 5.97
CA ASP A 156 15.44 18.67 7.27
C ASP A 156 14.78 18.06 8.53
N GLY A 157 14.07 16.94 8.39
CA GLY A 157 13.49 16.22 9.53
C GLY A 157 12.31 16.94 10.21
N VAL A 158 11.68 17.90 9.53
CA VAL A 158 10.42 18.50 9.98
C VAL A 158 9.26 17.67 9.42
N PRO A 159 8.41 17.04 10.26
CA PRO A 159 7.23 16.34 9.76
C PRO A 159 6.23 17.36 9.22
N VAL A 160 6.13 17.46 7.89
CA VAL A 160 5.10 18.24 7.21
C VAL A 160 3.87 17.35 7.01
N VAL A 161 2.71 17.80 7.48
CA VAL A 161 1.42 17.16 7.14
C VAL A 161 1.05 17.59 5.73
N LEU A 162 1.46 16.81 4.73
CA LEU A 162 1.07 17.02 3.32
C LEU A 162 -0.33 16.47 3.02
N ASP A 163 -0.87 15.62 3.89
CA ASP A 163 -2.17 14.98 3.69
C ASP A 163 -3.32 15.80 4.31
N LEU A 164 -3.49 17.02 3.82
CA LEU A 164 -4.82 17.63 3.82
C LEU A 164 -5.60 17.00 2.65
N SER A 165 -5.97 15.73 2.77
CA SER A 165 -7.02 15.17 1.91
C SER A 165 -8.35 15.80 2.31
N PRO A 166 -8.96 16.69 1.51
CA PRO A 166 -10.29 17.17 1.83
C PRO A 166 -11.23 15.98 1.95
N TYR A 167 -12.00 15.94 3.04
CA TYR A 167 -12.93 14.86 3.37
C TYR A 167 -13.91 14.54 2.23
N LEU A 168 -14.21 15.53 1.38
CA LEU A 168 -15.04 15.39 0.20
C LEU A 168 -14.22 15.60 -1.08
N ARG A 169 -14.12 14.56 -1.91
CA ARG A 169 -13.50 14.59 -3.26
C ARG A 169 -14.52 14.20 -4.32
N PRO A 170 -15.30 15.16 -4.87
CA PRO A 170 -16.17 14.90 -6.01
C PRO A 170 -15.35 14.50 -7.24
N ALA A 171 -15.96 13.85 -8.23
CA ALA A 171 -15.26 13.37 -9.43
C ALA A 171 -14.44 14.48 -10.13
N ARG A 172 -14.95 15.72 -10.15
CA ARG A 172 -14.30 16.90 -10.75
C ARG A 172 -13.16 17.51 -9.90
N TRP A 173 -12.86 16.97 -8.71
CA TRP A 173 -11.79 17.50 -7.84
C TRP A 173 -10.41 17.39 -8.49
N GLY A 174 -10.10 16.25 -9.14
CA GLY A 174 -8.83 16.08 -9.84
C GLY A 174 -8.64 17.12 -10.95
N ASP A 175 -9.70 17.37 -11.72
CA ASP A 175 -9.69 18.37 -12.79
C ASP A 175 -9.43 19.78 -12.25
N ALA A 176 -10.03 20.14 -11.12
CA ALA A 176 -9.82 21.44 -10.48
C ALA A 176 -8.37 21.65 -10.03
N VAL A 177 -7.71 20.60 -9.51
CA VAL A 177 -6.29 20.65 -9.13
C VAL A 177 -5.39 20.79 -10.35
N VAL A 178 -5.67 20.05 -11.44
CA VAL A 178 -4.91 20.18 -12.69
C VAL A 178 -5.05 21.58 -13.28
N VAL A 179 -6.26 22.15 -13.27
CA VAL A 179 -6.49 23.52 -13.74
C VAL A 179 -5.76 24.53 -12.86
N ALA A 180 -5.79 24.38 -11.54
CA ALA A 180 -5.05 25.24 -10.61
C ALA A 180 -3.55 25.22 -10.91
N ASP A 181 -2.93 24.03 -10.97
CA ASP A 181 -1.50 23.88 -11.26
C ASP A 181 -1.13 24.46 -12.64
N ALA A 182 -2.00 24.24 -13.63
CA ALA A 182 -1.78 24.75 -14.97
C ALA A 182 -1.65 26.28 -14.98
N VAL A 183 -2.53 26.99 -14.27
CA VAL A 183 -2.56 28.47 -14.25
C VAL A 183 -1.62 29.10 -13.23
N THR A 184 -1.20 28.37 -12.18
CA THR A 184 -0.27 28.91 -11.16
C THR A 184 1.18 28.52 -11.41
N TRP A 185 1.46 27.30 -11.86
CA TRP A 185 2.82 26.76 -11.99
C TRP A 185 3.29 26.55 -13.43
N HIS A 186 2.35 26.43 -14.38
CA HIS A 186 2.68 26.06 -15.77
C HIS A 186 2.27 27.12 -16.81
N GLU A 187 2.14 28.38 -16.38
CA GLU A 187 1.91 29.55 -17.24
C GLU A 187 0.70 29.43 -18.19
N ALA A 188 -0.28 28.56 -17.88
CA ALA A 188 -1.50 28.50 -18.66
C ALA A 188 -2.29 29.80 -18.52
N GLY A 189 -2.92 30.23 -19.62
CA GLY A 189 -3.71 31.47 -19.63
C GLY A 189 -4.92 31.40 -18.68
N PRO A 190 -5.37 32.53 -18.13
CA PRO A 190 -6.48 32.58 -17.16
C PRO A 190 -7.81 32.09 -17.74
N GLY A 191 -7.94 32.02 -19.07
CA GLY A 191 -9.10 31.45 -19.75
C GLY A 191 -9.41 30.02 -19.31
N LEU A 192 -8.39 29.20 -19.05
CA LEU A 192 -8.60 27.81 -18.59
C LEU A 192 -9.29 27.76 -17.21
N ALA A 193 -8.92 28.67 -16.30
CA ALA A 193 -9.56 28.80 -15.00
C ALA A 193 -11.01 29.31 -15.13
N LEU A 194 -11.23 30.29 -16.01
CA LEU A 194 -12.57 30.85 -16.27
C LEU A 194 -13.52 29.84 -16.92
N ASP A 195 -13.02 29.06 -17.88
CA ASP A 195 -13.79 28.01 -18.56
C ASP A 195 -14.17 26.89 -17.58
N PHE A 196 -13.25 26.48 -16.69
CA PHE A 196 -13.55 25.49 -15.66
C PHE A 196 -14.53 26.01 -14.59
N ALA A 197 -14.51 27.32 -14.36
CA ALA A 197 -15.30 28.04 -13.37
C ALA A 197 -16.55 28.72 -13.98
N ASP A 198 -17.02 28.25 -15.13
CA ASP A 198 -18.21 28.77 -15.80
C ASP A 198 -19.49 28.55 -14.98
N ASP A 199 -19.53 27.48 -14.19
CA ASP A 199 -20.62 27.11 -13.30
C ASP A 199 -20.28 27.28 -11.79
N PRO A 200 -21.28 27.41 -10.89
CA PRO A 200 -21.04 27.58 -9.45
C PRO A 200 -20.28 26.44 -8.76
N ALA A 201 -20.45 25.19 -9.21
CA ALA A 201 -19.71 24.04 -8.67
C ALA A 201 -18.26 24.03 -9.14
N GLY A 202 -18.00 24.39 -10.41
CA GLY A 202 -16.66 24.60 -10.95
C GLY A 202 -15.89 25.69 -10.19
N ARG A 203 -16.55 26.83 -9.90
CA ARG A 203 -15.99 27.91 -9.07
C ARG A 203 -15.63 27.46 -7.66
N ASP A 204 -16.54 26.78 -6.96
CA ASP A 204 -16.28 26.29 -5.60
C ASP A 204 -15.12 25.28 -5.58
N LEU A 205 -15.09 24.36 -6.54
CA LEU A 205 -14.01 23.37 -6.66
C LEU A 205 -12.66 24.01 -6.97
N LEU A 206 -12.61 24.97 -7.89
CA LEU A 206 -11.37 25.67 -8.24
C LEU A 206 -10.87 26.54 -7.09
N GLY A 207 -11.76 27.25 -6.40
CA GLY A 207 -11.40 28.02 -5.20
C GLY A 207 -10.81 27.15 -4.10
N ARG A 208 -11.37 25.95 -3.87
CA ARG A 208 -10.82 24.97 -2.92
C ARG A 208 -9.49 24.39 -3.39
N ALA A 209 -9.32 24.13 -4.69
CA ALA A 209 -8.06 23.63 -5.25
C ALA A 209 -6.93 24.66 -5.11
N LEU A 210 -7.21 25.93 -5.40
CA LEU A 210 -6.27 27.05 -5.20
C LEU A 210 -5.90 27.21 -3.72
N ALA A 211 -6.88 27.14 -2.81
CA ALA A 211 -6.61 27.19 -1.37
C ALA A 211 -5.75 26.01 -0.90
N PHE A 212 -6.06 24.79 -1.37
CA PHE A 212 -5.28 23.60 -1.09
C PHE A 212 -3.82 23.74 -1.57
N ARG A 213 -3.61 24.21 -2.80
CA ARG A 213 -2.27 24.42 -3.37
C ARG A 213 -1.51 25.54 -2.70
N LEU A 214 -2.17 26.66 -2.37
CA LEU A 214 -1.56 27.74 -1.60
C LEU A 214 -1.09 27.26 -0.22
N VAL A 215 -1.89 26.46 0.47
CA VAL A 215 -1.48 25.87 1.75
C VAL A 215 -0.30 24.92 1.55
N ALA A 216 -0.31 24.08 0.51
CA ALA A 216 0.84 23.21 0.21
C ALA A 216 2.12 24.01 -0.11
N GLU A 217 2.02 25.09 -0.88
CA GLU A 217 3.11 26.00 -1.21
C GLU A 217 3.70 26.67 0.06
N GLN A 218 2.82 27.16 0.93
CA GLN A 218 3.21 27.83 2.18
C GLN A 218 3.68 26.87 3.28
N LEU A 219 3.59 25.56 3.04
CA LEU A 219 4.20 24.52 3.87
C LEU A 219 5.52 24.00 3.30
N GLY A 220 5.91 24.43 2.09
CA GLY A 220 7.15 24.03 1.41
C GLY A 220 8.30 25.04 1.57
N GLU A 221 9.34 24.90 0.76
CA GLU A 221 10.57 25.73 0.85
C GLU A 221 10.32 27.24 0.62
N GLN A 222 9.23 27.59 -0.05
CA GLN A 222 8.84 28.96 -0.38
C GLN A 222 7.90 29.60 0.67
N ALA A 223 7.77 28.98 1.84
CA ALA A 223 6.92 29.48 2.92
C ALA A 223 7.27 30.93 3.31
N GLY A 224 6.27 31.82 3.26
CA GLY A 224 6.40 33.23 3.61
C GLY A 224 6.95 34.13 2.50
N ASP A 225 7.27 33.62 1.31
CA ASP A 225 7.60 34.46 0.15
C ASP A 225 6.33 35.05 -0.48
N PRO A 226 6.16 36.39 -0.52
CA PRO A 226 5.03 37.03 -1.18
C PRO A 226 4.93 36.68 -2.69
N ALA A 227 6.06 36.43 -3.36
CA ALA A 227 6.08 36.07 -4.76
C ALA A 227 5.45 34.69 -5.03
N ALA A 228 5.50 33.79 -4.04
CA ALA A 228 4.86 32.47 -4.12
C ALA A 228 3.33 32.54 -3.93
N ILE A 229 2.80 33.64 -3.42
CA ILE A 229 1.36 33.85 -3.17
C ILE A 229 0.68 34.53 -4.36
N GLU A 230 1.41 35.42 -5.06
CA GLU A 230 0.89 36.27 -6.14
C GLU A 230 0.10 35.50 -7.23
N PRO A 231 0.55 34.32 -7.73
CA PRO A 231 -0.20 33.58 -8.75
C PRO A 231 -1.59 33.15 -8.26
N TYR A 232 -1.71 32.76 -6.99
CA TYR A 232 -2.97 32.31 -6.41
C TYR A 232 -3.94 33.47 -6.21
N GLU A 233 -3.47 34.61 -5.70
CA GLU A 233 -4.28 35.83 -5.55
C GLU A 233 -4.83 36.31 -6.89
N ARG A 234 -3.98 36.30 -7.92
CA ARG A 234 -4.35 36.71 -9.27
C ARG A 234 -5.50 35.88 -9.84
N ILE A 235 -5.44 34.56 -9.69
CA ILE A 235 -6.49 33.67 -10.19
C ILE A 235 -7.73 33.74 -9.31
N ALA A 236 -7.58 33.79 -7.98
CA ALA A 236 -8.72 33.91 -7.06
C ALA A 236 -9.54 35.19 -7.31
N ALA A 237 -8.89 36.30 -7.65
CA ALA A 237 -9.56 37.56 -8.00
C ALA A 237 -10.42 37.47 -9.27
N LEU A 238 -10.20 36.47 -10.14
CA LEU A 238 -11.02 36.23 -11.33
C LEU A 238 -12.27 35.41 -11.04
N LEU A 239 -12.36 34.79 -9.85
CA LEU A 239 -13.46 33.91 -9.46
C LEU A 239 -14.56 34.63 -8.66
N THR A 240 -14.34 35.90 -8.29
CA THR A 240 -15.29 36.78 -7.58
C THR A 240 -16.08 37.66 -8.54
#